data_AF-A0A820ACW6-F1
#
_entry.id   AF-A0A820ACW6-F1
#
_cell.length_a   1.000
_cell.length_b   1.000
_cell.length_c   1.000
_cell.angle_alpha   90.00
_cell.angle_beta   90.00
_cell.angle_gamma   90.00
#
_symmetry.space_group_name_H-M   'P 1'
#
loop_
_entity.id
_entity.type
_entity.pdbx_description
1 polymer ?
#
loop_
_entity_poly.entity_id
_entity_poly.type
_entity_poly.pdbx_seq_one_letter_code
_entity_poly.pdbx_strand_id
1 'polypeptide(L)'
;MAFGIHNIIGIHRLHMGQKNYSTPLIFKTYKQWPDWQRKAFDYLIWCHLDRALEFCVTLLCWFWIFPLTFSEANEWHFSWVFRVFLFNIACEFTTYPFWHWITHAHRSPYAQGPLHEKKFNPVNPYEEKGQDHLSREITYNTLGWLQSSLIQCIFMWLWASDRLPCYSDFWSRPFFSIFILLSVTYWSAFHFYWVR
;
A
#
# COMPACT_ATOMS: atom_id res chain seq x y z
N MET A 1 -3.31 5.56 0.34
CA MET A 1 -2.79 6.01 1.66
C MET A 1 -1.54 5.22 1.99
N ALA A 2 -0.40 5.90 2.14
CA ALA A 2 0.86 5.27 2.51
C ALA A 2 1.00 5.27 4.04
N PHE A 3 0.62 4.18 4.72
CA PHE A 3 0.77 4.09 6.17
C PHE A 3 2.16 3.60 6.52
N GLY A 4 3.04 4.53 6.86
CA GLY A 4 4.41 4.19 7.15
C GLY A 4 4.71 3.55 8.50
N ILE A 5 5.85 2.87 8.60
CA ILE A 5 6.38 2.33 9.86
C ILE A 5 6.56 3.44 10.90
N HIS A 6 6.97 4.64 10.45
CA HIS A 6 7.04 5.82 11.29
C HIS A 6 5.66 6.23 11.85
N ASN A 7 4.59 6.07 11.06
CA ASN A 7 3.22 6.29 11.51
C ASN A 7 2.80 5.22 12.51
N ILE A 8 3.11 3.94 12.28
CA ILE A 8 2.82 2.85 13.24
C ILE A 8 3.39 3.18 14.61
N ILE A 9 4.65 3.63 14.69
CA ILE A 9 5.25 3.92 15.99
C ILE A 9 4.69 5.21 16.59
N GLY A 10 4.46 6.24 15.78
CA GLY A 10 3.79 7.44 16.27
C GLY A 10 2.42 7.10 16.87
N ILE A 11 1.66 6.25 16.20
CA ILE A 11 0.36 5.79 16.67
C ILE A 11 0.49 4.89 17.91
N HIS A 12 1.45 3.97 17.97
CA HIS A 12 1.71 3.19 19.19
C HIS A 12 2.03 4.11 20.37
N ARG A 13 2.89 5.11 20.20
CA ARG A 13 3.22 6.08 21.26
C ARG A 13 2.00 6.88 21.69
N LEU A 14 1.14 7.23 20.73
CA LEU A 14 -0.14 7.87 21.01
C LEU A 14 -1.06 6.97 21.85
N HIS A 15 -1.16 5.68 21.52
CA HIS A 15 -1.87 4.68 22.33
C HIS A 15 -1.27 4.49 23.73
N MET A 16 0.02 4.75 23.90
CA MET A 16 0.70 4.71 25.21
C MET A 16 0.61 6.04 25.97
N GLY A 17 -0.19 7.01 25.49
CA GLY A 17 -0.39 8.31 26.15
C GLY A 17 0.79 9.29 26.01
N GLN A 18 1.74 9.04 25.11
CA GLN A 18 2.89 9.93 24.93
C GLN A 18 2.50 11.18 24.12
N LYS A 19 2.82 12.36 24.67
CA LYS A 19 2.54 13.66 24.03
C LYS A 19 3.41 13.94 22.79
N ASN A 20 4.60 13.33 22.71
CA ASN A 20 5.55 13.52 21.61
C ASN A 20 5.47 12.41 20.54
N TYR A 21 4.25 12.04 20.15
CA TYR A 21 4.02 10.94 19.19
C TYR A 21 4.64 11.18 17.81
N SER A 22 4.90 12.43 17.42
CA SER A 22 5.52 12.82 16.15
C SER A 22 7.05 12.94 16.20
N THR A 23 7.70 12.66 17.34
CA THR A 23 9.17 12.70 17.37
C THR A 23 9.77 11.50 16.64
N PRO A 24 10.69 11.72 15.67
CA PRO A 24 11.35 10.63 14.96
C PRO A 24 12.08 9.73 15.95
N LEU A 25 11.80 8.42 15.88
CA LEU A 25 12.34 7.37 16.76
C LEU A 25 13.85 7.27 16.73
N ILE A 26 14.41 7.29 15.53
CA ILE A 26 15.75 6.79 15.27
C ILE A 26 16.76 7.92 15.43
N PHE A 27 16.42 9.12 14.98
CA PHE A 27 17.33 10.26 14.98
C PHE A 27 16.67 11.46 15.67
N LYS A 28 17.06 11.73 16.92
CA LYS A 28 16.60 12.91 17.68
C LYS A 28 16.94 14.23 16.95
N THR A 29 18.02 14.23 16.17
CA THR A 29 18.50 15.36 15.37
C THR A 29 17.81 15.48 14.02
N TYR A 30 16.94 14.54 13.62
CA TYR A 30 16.30 14.54 12.30
C TYR A 30 15.59 15.85 11.95
N LYS A 31 14.93 16.48 12.94
CA LYS A 31 14.28 17.79 12.74
C LYS A 31 15.27 18.92 12.42
N GLN A 32 16.53 18.76 12.82
CA GLN A 32 17.61 19.74 12.60
C GLN A 32 18.29 19.52 11.23
N TRP A 33 18.01 18.41 10.54
CA TRP A 33 18.62 18.14 9.24
C TRP A 33 18.09 19.13 8.19
N PRO A 34 18.91 19.57 7.22
CA PRO A 34 18.46 20.26 6.02
C PRO A 34 17.31 19.53 5.32
N ASP A 35 16.40 20.29 4.71
CA ASP A 35 15.19 19.74 4.09
C ASP A 35 15.48 18.65 3.05
N TRP A 36 16.51 18.87 2.21
CA TRP A 36 16.93 17.89 1.21
C TRP A 36 17.43 16.57 1.83
N GLN A 37 18.10 16.62 2.99
CA GLN A 37 18.58 15.43 3.68
C GLN A 37 17.42 14.63 4.27
N ARG A 38 16.44 15.32 4.86
CA ARG A 38 15.21 14.68 5.35
C ARG A 38 14.44 14.01 4.22
N LYS A 39 14.21 14.73 3.11
CA LYS A 39 13.53 14.18 1.93
C LYS A 39 14.26 12.99 1.34
N ALA A 40 15.58 13.07 1.19
CA ALA A 40 16.39 11.95 0.69
C ALA A 40 16.32 10.74 1.63
N PHE A 41 16.39 10.96 2.94
CA PHE A 41 16.28 9.89 3.93
C PHE A 41 14.88 9.26 3.95
N ASP A 42 13.83 10.08 3.97
CA ASP A 42 12.45 9.60 3.94
C ASP A 42 12.19 8.78 2.69
N TYR A 43 12.74 9.22 1.56
CA TYR A 43 12.61 8.50 0.31
C TYR A 43 13.39 7.17 0.30
N LEU A 44 14.67 7.19 0.67
CA LEU A 44 15.54 6.01 0.58
C LEU A 44 15.28 4.96 1.66
N ILE A 45 14.71 5.37 2.80
CA ILE A 45 14.52 4.49 3.95
C ILE A 45 13.06 4.35 4.28
N TRP A 46 12.38 5.44 4.65
CA TRP A 46 11.00 5.34 5.12
C TRP A 46 10.05 4.87 4.03
N CYS A 47 10.15 5.38 2.80
CA CYS A 47 9.28 4.96 1.71
C CYS A 47 9.37 3.45 1.45
N HIS A 48 10.57 2.89 1.42
CA HIS A 48 10.75 1.45 1.20
C HIS A 48 10.27 0.62 2.41
N LEU A 49 10.52 1.08 3.63
CA LEU A 49 9.99 0.45 4.85
C LEU A 49 8.46 0.50 4.91
N ASP A 50 7.86 1.61 4.50
CA ASP A 50 6.41 1.84 4.46
C ASP A 50 5.73 0.96 3.40
N ARG A 51 6.48 0.56 2.36
CA ARG A 51 6.04 -0.38 1.31
C ARG A 51 6.39 -1.82 1.63
N ALA A 52 7.17 -2.09 2.69
CA ALA A 52 7.56 -3.44 3.07
C ALA A 52 6.34 -4.32 3.40
N LEU A 53 5.26 -3.75 3.97
CA LEU A 53 4.02 -4.50 4.20
C LEU A 53 3.37 -4.94 2.89
N GLU A 54 3.24 -4.03 1.92
CA GLU A 54 2.70 -4.33 0.59
C GLU A 54 3.55 -5.39 -0.12
N PHE A 55 4.88 -5.32 0.05
CA PHE A 55 5.79 -6.35 -0.44
C PHE A 55 5.56 -7.71 0.23
N CYS A 56 5.45 -7.75 1.57
CA CYS A 56 5.17 -8.98 2.31
C CYS A 56 3.83 -9.59 1.90
N VAL A 57 2.77 -8.78 1.74
CA VAL A 57 1.48 -9.23 1.23
C VAL A 57 1.66 -9.80 -0.17
N THR A 58 2.33 -9.08 -1.08
CA THR A 58 2.61 -9.53 -2.45
C THR A 58 3.35 -10.88 -2.48
N LEU A 59 4.37 -11.05 -1.64
CA LEU A 59 5.08 -12.32 -1.49
C LEU A 59 4.18 -13.44 -0.98
N LEU A 60 3.31 -13.15 -0.01
CA LEU A 60 2.32 -14.13 0.47
C LEU A 60 1.36 -14.52 -0.66
N CYS A 61 0.89 -13.58 -1.50
CA CYS A 61 0.11 -13.89 -2.71
C CYS A 61 0.89 -14.86 -3.61
N TRP A 62 2.15 -14.53 -3.85
CA TRP A 62 3.04 -15.29 -4.72
C TRP A 62 3.23 -16.71 -4.21
N PHE A 63 3.47 -16.90 -2.91
CA PHE A 63 3.70 -18.24 -2.36
C PHE A 63 2.43 -19.07 -2.25
N TRP A 64 1.28 -18.46 -1.96
CA TRP A 64 0.07 -19.23 -1.63
C TRP A 64 -0.92 -19.37 -2.77
N ILE A 65 -1.03 -18.37 -3.65
CA ILE A 65 -2.12 -18.30 -4.63
C ILE A 65 -1.60 -18.56 -6.02
N PHE A 66 -0.46 -17.97 -6.37
CA PHE A 66 0.13 -18.15 -7.68
C PHE A 66 0.28 -19.64 -8.06
N PRO A 67 0.77 -20.55 -7.19
CA PRO A 67 0.88 -21.97 -7.56
C PRO A 67 -0.47 -22.67 -7.74
N LEU A 68 -1.53 -22.18 -7.08
CA LEU A 68 -2.86 -22.77 -7.11
C LEU A 68 -3.71 -22.32 -8.31
N THR A 69 -3.40 -21.16 -8.89
CA THR A 69 -4.20 -20.57 -9.98
C THR A 69 -3.43 -20.52 -11.29
N PHE A 70 -2.10 -20.45 -11.28
CA PHE A 70 -1.30 -20.23 -12.48
C PHE A 70 -1.40 -21.36 -13.50
N SER A 71 -1.43 -22.63 -13.07
CA SER A 71 -1.59 -23.76 -13.98
C SER A 71 -2.96 -23.78 -14.68
N GLU A 72 -4.00 -23.26 -14.02
CA GLU A 72 -5.36 -23.13 -14.59
C GLU A 72 -5.48 -21.88 -15.48
N ALA A 73 -4.56 -20.91 -15.36
CA ALA A 73 -4.69 -19.59 -15.97
C ALA A 73 -4.43 -19.53 -17.47
N ASN A 74 -3.94 -20.60 -18.11
CA ASN A 74 -3.76 -20.64 -19.57
C ASN A 74 -5.10 -20.45 -20.33
N GLU A 75 -6.21 -20.86 -19.71
CA GLU A 75 -7.56 -20.68 -20.24
C GLU A 75 -8.42 -19.88 -19.26
N TRP A 76 -9.32 -19.05 -19.78
CA TRP A 76 -10.23 -18.27 -18.94
C TRP A 76 -11.33 -19.17 -18.35
N HIS A 77 -11.21 -19.44 -17.06
CA HIS A 77 -12.19 -20.22 -16.30
C HIS A 77 -12.63 -19.46 -15.07
N PHE A 78 -13.92 -19.52 -14.76
CA PHE A 78 -14.48 -18.82 -13.61
C PHE A 78 -13.82 -19.22 -12.28
N SER A 79 -13.41 -20.49 -12.14
CA SER A 79 -12.78 -21.03 -10.92
C SER A 79 -11.56 -20.22 -10.46
N TRP A 80 -10.52 -20.12 -11.28
CA TRP A 80 -9.28 -19.44 -10.88
C TRP A 80 -9.45 -17.91 -10.85
N VAL A 81 -10.26 -17.34 -11.75
CA VAL A 81 -10.58 -15.91 -11.75
C VAL A 81 -11.26 -15.52 -10.44
N PHE A 82 -12.22 -16.32 -9.99
CA PHE A 82 -12.92 -16.08 -8.73
C PHE A 82 -12.00 -16.22 -7.52
N ARG A 83 -11.02 -17.16 -7.55
CA ARG A 83 -9.99 -17.26 -6.49
C ARG A 83 -9.13 -15.99 -6.42
N VAL A 84 -8.68 -15.46 -7.56
CA VAL A 84 -7.92 -14.19 -7.62
C VAL A 84 -8.76 -13.01 -7.13
N PHE A 85 -10.03 -12.96 -7.50
CA PHE A 85 -10.97 -11.94 -7.04
C PHE A 85 -11.18 -11.98 -5.52
N LEU A 86 -11.51 -13.15 -4.95
CA LEU A 86 -11.68 -13.32 -3.51
C LEU A 86 -10.43 -12.94 -2.73
N PHE A 87 -9.27 -13.23 -3.30
CA PHE A 87 -8.00 -12.84 -2.70
C PHE A 87 -7.80 -11.32 -2.63
N ASN A 88 -8.04 -10.60 -3.73
CA ASN A 88 -7.91 -9.15 -3.74
C ASN A 88 -8.93 -8.49 -2.80
N ILE A 89 -10.15 -9.04 -2.71
CA ILE A 89 -11.12 -8.66 -1.68
C ILE A 89 -10.55 -8.91 -0.28
N ALA A 90 -10.01 -10.10 -0.01
CA ALA A 90 -9.45 -10.41 1.29
C ALA A 90 -8.29 -9.47 1.65
N CYS A 91 -7.45 -9.09 0.69
CA CYS A 91 -6.40 -8.08 0.89
C CYS A 91 -6.98 -6.73 1.27
N GLU A 92 -7.98 -6.24 0.53
CA GLU A 92 -8.65 -4.97 0.84
C GLU A 92 -9.24 -4.99 2.26
N PHE A 93 -10.04 -6.01 2.59
CA PHE A 93 -10.72 -6.13 3.88
C PHE A 93 -9.83 -6.55 5.04
N THR A 94 -8.59 -6.96 4.81
CA THR A 94 -7.62 -7.18 5.89
C THR A 94 -6.72 -5.97 6.06
N THR A 95 -6.08 -5.48 4.99
CA THR A 95 -5.13 -4.38 5.06
C THR A 95 -5.81 -3.06 5.42
N TYR A 96 -6.93 -2.70 4.78
CA TYR A 96 -7.59 -1.43 5.04
C TYR A 96 -8.18 -1.35 6.46
N PRO A 97 -8.96 -2.32 6.96
CA PRO A 97 -9.43 -2.32 8.34
C PRO A 97 -8.30 -2.42 9.36
N PHE A 98 -7.23 -3.17 9.09
CA PHE A 98 -6.03 -3.20 9.94
C PHE A 98 -5.42 -1.80 10.07
N TRP A 99 -5.25 -1.10 8.96
CA TRP A 99 -4.70 0.26 8.97
C TRP A 99 -5.63 1.27 9.65
N HIS A 100 -6.93 1.15 9.42
CA HIS A 100 -7.92 1.95 10.14
C HIS A 100 -7.85 1.67 11.64
N TRP A 101 -7.84 0.40 12.05
CA TRP A 101 -7.73 0.01 13.45
C TRP A 101 -6.48 0.58 14.11
N ILE A 102 -5.31 0.44 13.46
CA ILE A 102 -4.06 1.02 13.96
C ILE A 102 -4.21 2.54 14.11
N THR A 103 -4.61 3.26 13.05
CA THR A 103 -4.69 4.74 13.06
C THR A 103 -5.73 5.30 14.02
N HIS A 104 -6.68 4.49 14.49
CA HIS A 104 -7.65 4.86 15.50
C HIS A 104 -7.13 4.56 16.90
N ALA A 105 -6.42 5.54 17.46
CA ALA A 105 -6.01 5.49 18.85
C ALA A 105 -7.23 5.36 19.79
N HIS A 106 -7.28 4.22 20.52
CA HIS A 106 -8.13 3.85 21.66
C HIS A 106 -9.44 3.04 21.51
N ARG A 107 -9.59 2.22 20.44
CA ARG A 107 -10.74 1.29 20.16
C ARG A 107 -11.96 1.99 19.53
N SER A 108 -11.96 1.99 18.20
CA SER A 108 -13.04 2.48 17.33
C SER A 108 -14.32 1.63 17.45
N PRO A 109 -15.51 2.28 17.43
CA PRO A 109 -16.36 2.17 16.26
C PRO A 109 -16.97 3.54 15.86
N TYR A 110 -16.13 4.45 15.38
CA TYR A 110 -16.41 5.85 14.98
C TYR A 110 -16.24 6.91 16.09
N ALA A 111 -15.29 7.82 15.79
CA ALA A 111 -15.24 9.24 16.17
C ALA A 111 -14.65 9.72 17.51
N GLN A 112 -13.78 9.00 18.23
CA GLN A 112 -12.99 9.64 19.31
C GLN A 112 -11.54 9.16 19.37
N GLY A 113 -10.61 10.13 19.27
CA GLY A 113 -9.17 9.90 19.37
C GLY A 113 -8.35 11.14 18.99
N PRO A 114 -7.06 11.23 19.33
CA PRO A 114 -6.24 12.43 19.16
C PRO A 114 -5.97 12.83 17.70
N LEU A 115 -6.36 11.96 16.75
CA LEU A 115 -6.23 12.17 15.31
C LEU A 115 -7.59 12.42 14.63
N HIS A 116 -8.70 12.51 15.39
CA HIS A 116 -10.05 12.66 14.84
C HIS A 116 -10.16 13.89 13.92
N GLU A 117 -9.81 15.06 14.44
CA GLU A 117 -9.85 16.33 13.70
C GLU A 117 -8.91 16.37 12.49
N LYS A 118 -7.86 15.54 12.49
CA LYS A 118 -6.91 15.42 11.37
C LYS A 118 -7.37 14.42 10.30
N LYS A 119 -8.19 13.43 10.67
CA LYS A 119 -8.65 12.35 9.78
C LYS A 119 -10.01 12.65 9.16
N PHE A 120 -10.91 13.25 9.93
CA PHE A 120 -12.24 13.62 9.47
C PHE A 120 -12.27 15.12 9.26
N ASN A 121 -12.11 15.53 7.99
CA ASN A 121 -12.36 16.91 7.62
C ASN A 121 -13.87 17.18 7.79
N PRO A 122 -14.29 18.14 8.63
CA PRO A 122 -15.71 18.48 8.77
C PRO A 122 -16.30 19.05 7.48
N VAL A 123 -15.45 19.52 6.56
CA VAL A 123 -15.84 19.93 5.22
C VAL A 123 -15.71 18.72 4.30
N ASN A 124 -16.80 18.35 3.63
CA ASN A 124 -16.78 17.34 2.60
C ASN A 124 -16.00 17.89 1.39
N PRO A 125 -14.79 17.38 1.09
CA PRO A 125 -13.98 17.95 0.01
C PRO A 125 -14.61 17.73 -1.38
N TYR A 126 -15.60 16.85 -1.51
CA TYR A 126 -16.37 16.65 -2.74
C TYR A 126 -17.45 17.71 -3.00
N GLU A 127 -17.76 18.55 -2.00
CA GLU A 127 -18.76 19.63 -2.12
C GLU A 127 -18.14 20.99 -2.47
N GLU A 128 -16.81 21.09 -2.45
CA GLU A 128 -16.09 22.30 -2.85
C GLU A 128 -16.00 22.44 -4.38
N LYS A 129 -16.24 23.65 -4.89
CA LYS A 129 -16.11 23.95 -6.33
C LYS A 129 -14.67 23.76 -6.79
N GLY A 130 -14.47 23.05 -7.91
CA GLY A 130 -13.16 22.81 -8.52
C GLY A 130 -12.46 21.51 -8.09
N GLN A 131 -13.14 20.68 -7.28
CA GLN A 131 -12.61 19.43 -6.75
C GLN A 131 -13.02 18.18 -7.57
N ASP A 132 -13.38 18.32 -8.86
CA ASP A 132 -13.82 17.20 -9.71
C ASP A 132 -12.79 16.06 -9.80
N HIS A 133 -11.51 16.38 -9.61
CA HIS A 133 -10.43 15.38 -9.54
C HIS A 133 -10.57 14.45 -8.34
N LEU A 134 -11.11 14.92 -7.20
CA LEU A 134 -11.38 14.09 -6.03
C LEU A 134 -12.56 13.16 -6.28
N SER A 135 -13.62 13.62 -6.95
CA SER A 135 -14.76 12.76 -7.32
C SER A 135 -14.35 11.61 -8.24
N ARG A 136 -13.42 11.85 -9.17
CA ARG A 136 -12.78 10.80 -9.96
C ARG A 136 -12.04 9.79 -9.07
N GLU A 137 -11.33 10.26 -8.04
CA GLU A 137 -10.58 9.40 -7.12
C GLU A 137 -11.46 8.47 -6.30
N ILE A 138 -12.74 8.78 -6.06
CA ILE A 138 -13.67 7.87 -5.37
C ILE A 138 -13.76 6.53 -6.09
N THR A 139 -13.96 6.53 -7.41
CA THR A 139 -14.07 5.29 -8.19
C THR A 139 -12.79 4.45 -8.11
N TYR A 140 -11.62 5.10 -8.22
CA TYR A 140 -10.34 4.41 -8.14
C TYR A 140 -10.02 3.90 -6.73
N ASN A 141 -10.43 4.64 -5.69
CA ASN A 141 -10.20 4.25 -4.29
C ASN A 141 -11.20 3.19 -3.81
N THR A 142 -12.44 3.17 -4.31
CA THR A 142 -13.46 2.17 -3.90
C THR A 142 -13.38 0.87 -4.70
N LEU A 143 -12.98 0.93 -5.98
CA LEU A 143 -12.90 -0.23 -6.86
C LEU A 143 -11.46 -0.67 -7.15
N GLY A 144 -10.47 -0.19 -6.37
CA GLY A 144 -9.07 -0.54 -6.57
C GLY A 144 -8.80 -2.05 -6.49
N TRP A 145 -9.51 -2.77 -5.62
CA TRP A 145 -9.45 -4.22 -5.52
C TRP A 145 -9.98 -4.93 -6.79
N LEU A 146 -11.00 -4.36 -7.44
CA LEU A 146 -11.59 -4.90 -8.68
C LEU A 146 -10.65 -4.67 -9.87
N GLN A 147 -10.07 -3.47 -9.96
CA GLN A 147 -9.06 -3.14 -10.96
C GLN A 147 -7.82 -4.03 -10.81
N SER A 148 -7.35 -4.23 -9.57
CA SER A 148 -6.22 -5.10 -9.26
C SER A 148 -6.51 -6.55 -9.65
N SER A 149 -7.72 -7.04 -9.35
CA SER A 149 -8.17 -8.38 -9.76
C SER A 149 -8.14 -8.54 -11.28
N LEU A 150 -8.70 -7.57 -12.03
CA LEU A 150 -8.74 -7.61 -13.48
C LEU A 150 -7.33 -7.63 -14.09
N ILE A 151 -6.46 -6.72 -13.65
CA ILE A 151 -5.08 -6.64 -14.12
C ILE A 151 -4.34 -7.93 -13.81
N GLN A 152 -4.45 -8.44 -12.58
CA GLN A 152 -3.81 -9.69 -12.18
C GLN A 152 -4.27 -10.87 -13.05
N CYS A 153 -5.59 -11.01 -13.29
CA CYS A 153 -6.09 -12.07 -14.15
C CYS A 153 -5.58 -11.97 -15.59
N ILE A 154 -5.56 -10.77 -16.17
CA ILE A 154 -5.04 -10.56 -17.54
C ILE A 154 -3.56 -10.98 -17.61
N PHE A 155 -2.72 -10.50 -16.70
CA PHE A 155 -1.29 -10.83 -16.72
C PHE A 155 -1.02 -12.31 -16.44
N MET A 156 -1.73 -12.92 -15.49
CA MET A 156 -1.62 -14.36 -15.24
C MET A 156 -1.98 -15.17 -16.49
N TRP A 157 -3.05 -14.80 -17.19
CA TRP A 157 -3.42 -15.46 -18.46
C TRP A 157 -2.36 -15.26 -19.54
N LEU A 158 -1.86 -14.05 -19.73
CA LEU A 158 -0.80 -13.77 -20.71
C LEU A 158 0.49 -14.54 -20.43
N TRP A 159 0.87 -14.67 -19.16
CA TRP A 159 2.04 -15.43 -18.74
C TRP A 159 1.84 -16.95 -18.85
N ALA A 160 0.71 -17.48 -18.40
CA ALA A 160 0.43 -18.92 -18.43
C ALA A 160 0.20 -19.47 -19.84
N SER A 161 -0.13 -18.58 -20.78
CA SER A 161 -0.34 -18.92 -22.20
C SER A 161 0.84 -18.57 -23.11
N ASP A 162 2.01 -18.30 -22.52
CA ASP A 162 3.26 -17.99 -23.22
C ASP A 162 3.18 -16.80 -24.19
N ARG A 163 2.17 -15.93 -24.04
CA ARG A 163 2.04 -14.67 -24.82
C ARG A 163 2.99 -13.60 -24.32
N LEU A 164 3.37 -13.67 -23.06
CA LEU A 164 4.39 -12.84 -22.45
C LEU A 164 5.40 -13.71 -21.70
N PRO A 165 6.69 -13.34 -21.70
CA PRO A 165 7.68 -14.05 -20.90
C PRO A 165 7.30 -13.96 -19.42
N CYS A 166 7.19 -15.13 -18.78
CA CYS A 166 6.95 -15.24 -17.35
C CYS A 166 8.27 -15.49 -16.62
N TYR A 167 8.54 -14.68 -15.61
CA TYR A 167 9.65 -14.89 -14.70
C TYR A 167 9.11 -15.48 -13.39
N SER A 168 9.05 -16.80 -13.33
CA SER A 168 8.41 -17.55 -12.24
C SER A 168 9.35 -17.94 -11.10
N ASP A 169 10.66 -17.89 -11.30
CA ASP A 169 11.62 -18.14 -10.22
C ASP A 169 12.28 -16.85 -9.78
N PHE A 170 11.81 -16.30 -8.65
CA PHE A 170 12.38 -15.10 -8.03
C PHE A 170 13.91 -15.18 -7.88
N TRP A 171 14.43 -16.36 -7.52
CA TRP A 171 15.83 -16.58 -7.18
C TRP A 171 16.75 -16.82 -8.37
N SER A 172 16.21 -17.00 -9.57
CA SER A 172 17.04 -17.18 -10.77
C SER A 172 17.84 -15.92 -11.17
N ARG A 173 17.38 -14.74 -10.73
CA ARG A 173 17.97 -13.39 -10.96
C ARG A 173 17.67 -12.46 -9.79
N PRO A 174 18.20 -12.74 -8.58
CA PRO A 174 17.78 -12.08 -7.35
C PRO A 174 18.03 -10.56 -7.37
N PHE A 175 19.13 -10.11 -7.96
CA PHE A 175 19.41 -8.68 -8.12
C PHE A 175 18.39 -7.96 -9.00
N PHE A 176 17.99 -8.57 -10.11
CA PHE A 176 16.97 -8.01 -11.00
C PHE A 176 15.60 -7.99 -10.32
N SER A 177 15.23 -9.09 -9.64
CA SER A 177 13.99 -9.19 -8.88
C SER A 177 13.90 -8.10 -7.81
N ILE A 178 14.95 -7.93 -7.00
CA ILE A 178 15.01 -6.88 -5.97
C ILE A 178 14.95 -5.49 -6.62
N PHE A 179 15.69 -5.26 -7.71
CA PHE A 179 15.68 -3.97 -8.41
C PHE A 179 14.30 -3.59 -8.95
N ILE A 180 13.60 -4.50 -9.64
CA ILE A 180 12.24 -4.27 -10.14
C ILE A 180 11.31 -3.96 -8.98
N LEU A 181 11.44 -4.71 -7.88
CA LEU A 181 10.59 -4.54 -6.72
C LEU A 181 10.80 -3.17 -6.05
N LEU A 182 12.05 -2.77 -5.86
CA LEU A 182 12.41 -1.43 -5.39
C LEU A 182 11.95 -0.35 -6.37
N SER A 183 12.03 -0.60 -7.68
CA SER A 183 11.58 0.34 -8.72
C SER A 183 10.07 0.54 -8.74
N VAL A 184 9.28 -0.50 -8.46
CA VAL A 184 7.82 -0.38 -8.30
C VAL A 184 7.49 0.49 -7.09
N THR A 185 8.19 0.28 -5.96
CA THR A 185 8.04 1.15 -4.78
C THR A 185 8.52 2.58 -5.04
N TYR A 186 9.57 2.75 -5.86
CA TYR A 186 10.08 4.04 -6.31
C TYR A 186 8.99 4.78 -7.10
N TRP A 187 8.45 4.15 -8.13
CA TRP A 187 7.51 4.78 -9.07
C TRP A 187 6.20 5.20 -8.41
N SER A 188 5.65 4.36 -7.55
CA SER A 188 4.36 4.63 -6.90
C SER A 188 4.40 5.82 -5.95
N ALA A 189 5.58 6.13 -5.39
CA ALA A 189 5.71 7.12 -4.34
C ALA A 189 6.57 8.34 -4.70
N PHE A 190 7.38 8.26 -5.76
CA PHE A 190 8.31 9.33 -6.17
C PHE A 190 7.65 10.71 -6.21
N HIS A 191 6.48 10.80 -6.84
CA HIS A 191 5.75 12.06 -7.01
C HIS A 191 5.37 12.73 -5.68
N PHE A 192 5.16 11.96 -4.59
CA PHE A 192 4.76 12.53 -3.30
C PHE A 192 5.91 13.14 -2.50
N TYR A 193 7.15 12.72 -2.74
CA TYR A 193 8.31 13.22 -1.98
C TYR A 193 8.95 14.47 -2.60
N TRP A 194 8.84 14.59 -3.93
CA TRP A 194 9.54 15.63 -4.70
C TRP A 194 8.64 16.78 -5.14
N VAL A 195 7.32 16.59 -5.20
CA VAL A 195 6.36 17.68 -5.43
C VAL A 195 6.24 18.53 -4.15
N ARG A 196 6.20 19.86 -4.32
CA ARG A 196 6.06 20.85 -3.25
C ARG A 196 4.64 21.38 -3.21
#